data_AF-A0ABC9C900-F1
#
_entry.id   AF-A0ABC9C900-F1
#
_cell.length_a   1.000
_cell.length_b   1.000
_cell.length_c   1.000
_cell.angle_alpha   90.00
_cell.angle_beta   90.00
_cell.angle_gamma   90.00
#
_symmetry.space_group_name_H-M   'P 1'
#
loop_
_entity.id
_entity.type
_entity.pdbx_description
1 polymer ?
#
loop_
_entity_poly.entity_id
_entity_poly.type
_entity_poly.pdbx_seq_one_letter_code
_entity_poly.pdbx_strand_id
1 'polypeptide(L)'
;MKSSGMMATSSIVLAFLVVVAGLVAATARPSGTTNPVRRLPTSAGDDGRPWECCDFVVQDPLSRPPRWQCNDVVKKCSPNCRRCEKSPAGDGFVCRDWIVSLLEPRVCTPRPWDCCDDAVCVTFDDIPTCWCADKVEKCPSNCKECVLVEKSDPPHYSCLDRFHGYPGPKCTPWISKDN
;
A
#
# COMPACT_ATOMS: atom_id res chain seq x y z
N MET A 1 1.94 49.82 71.55
CA MET A 1 0.91 49.74 70.50
C MET A 1 1.27 50.71 69.38
N LYS A 2 1.15 50.24 68.13
CA LYS A 2 1.22 51.01 66.87
C LYS A 2 2.60 51.51 66.41
N SER A 3 3.23 50.66 65.61
CA SER A 3 4.33 50.97 64.67
C SER A 3 3.75 51.67 63.42
N SER A 4 4.45 52.69 62.93
CA SER A 4 4.46 53.09 61.52
C SER A 4 5.77 53.83 61.24
N GLY A 5 6.74 53.13 60.67
CA GLY A 5 8.02 53.66 60.20
C GLY A 5 8.02 53.86 58.69
N MET A 6 8.58 55.02 58.31
CA MET A 6 9.23 55.46 57.07
C MET A 6 8.73 54.96 55.70
N MET A 7 8.36 55.95 54.86
CA MET A 7 8.35 55.85 53.40
C MET A 7 9.78 55.73 52.86
N ALA A 8 10.01 54.75 51.98
CA ALA A 8 11.14 54.78 51.04
C ALA A 8 10.67 54.24 49.68
N THR A 9 10.95 55.06 48.68
CA THR A 9 10.48 55.09 47.30
C THR A 9 10.87 53.87 46.48
N SER A 10 9.93 53.36 45.67
CA SER A 10 10.12 52.25 44.74
C SER A 10 9.82 52.68 43.30
N SER A 11 10.78 52.39 42.41
CA SER A 11 10.66 52.13 40.95
C SER A 11 10.15 53.29 40.06
N ILE A 12 10.77 53.60 38.91
CA ILE A 12 10.62 52.87 37.64
C ILE A 12 11.79 53.27 36.71
N VAL A 13 12.60 52.30 36.28
CA VAL A 13 13.51 52.45 35.13
C VAL A 13 12.86 51.72 33.96
N LEU A 14 12.53 52.45 32.88
CA LEU A 14 12.06 51.88 31.62
C LEU A 14 13.21 51.07 30.98
N ALA A 15 13.14 49.74 31.08
CA ALA A 15 13.96 48.85 30.27
C ALA A 15 13.18 48.44 29.02
N PHE A 16 13.63 48.92 27.86
CA PHE A 16 13.16 48.50 26.55
C PHE A 16 13.49 47.01 26.32
N LEU A 17 12.49 46.14 26.34
CA LEU A 17 12.61 44.76 25.86
C LEU A 17 12.28 44.72 24.36
N VAL A 18 13.33 44.70 23.53
CA VAL A 18 13.22 44.35 22.11
C VAL A 18 13.03 42.84 22.02
N VAL A 19 11.79 42.40 21.77
CA VAL A 19 11.50 40.99 21.46
C VAL A 19 11.91 40.74 20.01
N VAL A 20 13.07 40.13 19.80
CA VAL A 20 13.44 39.58 18.50
C VAL A 20 12.68 38.26 18.34
N ALA A 21 11.55 38.31 17.63
CA ALA A 21 10.84 37.12 17.19
C ALA A 21 11.70 36.40 16.14
N GLY A 22 12.48 35.41 16.59
CA GLY A 22 13.15 34.48 15.69
C GLY A 22 12.11 33.61 14.98
N LEU A 23 11.83 33.91 13.70
CA LEU A 23 11.16 32.97 12.81
C LEU A 23 12.12 31.79 12.56
N VAL A 24 11.97 30.74 13.35
CA VAL A 24 12.46 29.41 12.94
C VAL A 24 11.43 28.91 11.93
N ALA A 25 11.71 29.10 10.64
CA ALA A 25 10.98 28.44 9.58
C ALA A 25 11.25 26.93 9.71
N ALA A 26 10.43 26.25 10.51
CA ALA A 26 10.28 24.82 10.38
C ALA A 26 9.76 24.59 8.96
N THR A 27 10.66 24.21 8.06
CA THR A 27 10.25 23.59 6.80
C THR A 27 9.46 22.35 7.22
N ALA A 28 8.14 22.47 7.21
CA ALA A 28 7.27 21.32 7.26
C ALA A 28 7.70 20.46 6.06
N ARG A 29 8.50 19.43 6.32
CA ARG A 29 8.53 18.28 5.43
C ARG A 29 7.07 17.89 5.28
N PRO A 30 6.52 17.80 4.07
CA PRO A 30 5.26 17.10 3.92
C PRO A 30 5.58 15.67 4.34
N SER A 31 5.29 15.34 5.60
CA SER A 31 4.91 13.98 5.96
C SER A 31 3.70 13.72 5.10
N GLY A 32 3.96 13.15 3.92
CA GLY A 32 2.96 12.52 3.09
C GLY A 32 2.41 11.36 3.89
N THR A 33 1.48 11.66 4.80
CA THR A 33 0.47 10.72 5.22
C THR A 33 -0.43 10.54 4.01
N THR A 34 0.10 9.90 2.97
CA THR A 34 -0.75 9.34 1.92
C THR A 34 -1.53 8.26 2.63
N ASN A 35 -2.78 8.57 2.99
CA ASN A 35 -3.85 7.58 2.86
C ASN A 35 -3.53 6.79 1.58
N PRO A 36 -3.56 5.45 1.59
CA PRO A 36 -3.24 4.68 0.40
C PRO A 36 -4.28 5.05 -0.67
N VAL A 37 -3.95 6.02 -1.51
CA VAL A 37 -4.78 6.46 -2.61
C VAL A 37 -4.84 5.26 -3.53
N ARG A 38 -6.01 4.60 -3.57
CA ARG A 38 -6.29 3.51 -4.49
C ARG A 38 -6.00 4.02 -5.89
N ARG A 39 -4.91 3.53 -6.49
CA ARG A 39 -4.55 3.88 -7.88
C ARG A 39 -5.27 2.90 -8.79
N LEU A 40 -5.68 3.35 -9.98
CA LEU A 40 -6.44 2.49 -10.88
C LEU A 40 -5.52 1.89 -11.95
N PRO A 41 -5.77 0.66 -12.42
CA PRO A 41 -5.01 0.09 -13.53
C PRO A 41 -5.27 0.83 -14.86
N THR A 42 -6.33 1.66 -14.91
CA THR A 42 -6.71 2.44 -16.10
C THR A 42 -5.86 3.68 -16.32
N SER A 43 -5.13 4.17 -15.32
CA SER A 43 -4.19 5.27 -15.51
C SER A 43 -2.93 4.78 -16.20
N ALA A 44 -2.36 5.63 -17.05
CA ALA A 44 -1.00 5.44 -17.53
C ALA A 44 -0.02 5.54 -16.36
N GLY A 45 1.03 4.71 -16.37
CA GLY A 45 2.13 4.88 -15.44
C GLY A 45 2.95 6.12 -15.77
N ASP A 46 3.60 6.68 -14.75
CA ASP A 46 4.38 7.93 -14.82
C ASP A 46 5.50 7.91 -15.88
N ASP A 47 5.93 6.73 -16.33
CA ASP A 47 6.98 6.49 -17.33
C ASP A 47 6.43 6.06 -18.70
N GLY A 48 5.15 6.36 -18.97
CA GLY A 48 4.49 5.95 -20.22
C GLY A 48 4.05 4.48 -20.23
N ARG A 49 4.11 3.80 -19.07
CA ARG A 49 3.62 2.44 -18.95
C ARG A 49 2.12 2.34 -19.26
N PRO A 50 1.69 1.17 -19.78
CA PRO A 50 0.29 0.88 -20.10
C PRO A 50 -0.63 0.83 -18.86
N TRP A 51 -0.10 0.73 -17.65
CA TRP A 51 -0.84 0.80 -16.38
C TRP A 51 0.06 1.35 -15.28
N GLU A 52 -0.53 2.04 -14.31
CA GLU A 52 0.18 2.61 -13.16
C GLU A 52 0.39 1.59 -12.02
N CYS A 53 -0.56 0.68 -11.86
CA CYS A 53 -0.57 -0.40 -10.87
C CYS A 53 -1.27 -1.63 -11.46
N CYS A 54 -1.16 -2.78 -10.78
CA CYS A 54 -1.84 -4.00 -11.18
C CYS A 54 -2.13 -4.91 -9.96
N ASP A 55 -3.37 -5.40 -9.83
CA ASP A 55 -3.78 -6.36 -8.80
C ASP A 55 -3.58 -7.82 -9.25
N PHE A 56 -3.75 -8.11 -10.55
CA PHE A 56 -3.53 -9.42 -11.16
C PHE A 56 -2.37 -9.40 -12.15
N VAL A 57 -1.16 -9.46 -11.61
CA VAL A 57 0.07 -9.52 -12.41
C VAL A 57 0.45 -10.97 -12.77
N VAL A 58 0.92 -11.16 -13.99
CA VAL A 58 1.58 -12.40 -14.42
C VAL A 58 3.00 -12.07 -14.88
N GLN A 59 3.96 -12.85 -14.40
CA GLN A 59 5.34 -12.82 -14.86
C GLN A 59 5.53 -13.85 -15.97
N ASP A 60 6.27 -13.50 -17.03
CA ASP A 60 6.79 -14.48 -17.99
C ASP A 60 7.92 -15.28 -17.33
N PRO A 61 7.75 -16.58 -17.07
CA PRO A 61 8.73 -17.38 -16.34
C PRO A 61 10.03 -17.60 -17.11
N LEU A 62 10.03 -17.39 -18.44
CA LEU A 62 11.18 -17.65 -19.30
C LEU A 62 11.97 -16.37 -19.61
N SER A 63 11.44 -15.19 -19.29
CA SER A 63 12.06 -13.93 -19.68
C SER A 63 13.09 -13.43 -18.67
N ARG A 64 14.28 -13.07 -19.16
CA ARG A 64 15.32 -12.34 -18.42
C ARG A 64 15.82 -11.17 -19.27
N PRO A 65 15.70 -9.90 -18.82
CA PRO A 65 15.10 -9.43 -17.56
C PRO A 65 13.58 -9.71 -17.47
N PRO A 66 12.98 -9.68 -16.26
CA PRO A 66 11.59 -10.04 -16.05
C PRO A 66 10.62 -9.25 -16.93
N ARG A 67 9.62 -9.96 -17.45
CA ARG A 67 8.48 -9.38 -18.19
C ARG A 67 7.20 -9.60 -17.42
N TRP A 68 6.37 -8.56 -17.37
CA TRP A 68 5.14 -8.52 -16.60
C TRP A 68 3.96 -8.14 -17.48
N GLN A 69 2.83 -8.78 -17.27
CA GLN A 69 1.54 -8.44 -17.87
C GLN A 69 0.53 -8.18 -16.75
N CYS A 70 -0.30 -7.15 -16.95
CA CYS A 70 -1.42 -6.90 -16.07
C CYS A 70 -2.72 -7.48 -16.64
N ASN A 71 -3.39 -8.31 -15.85
CA ASN A 71 -4.65 -8.95 -16.22
C ASN A 71 -5.86 -8.37 -15.49
N ASP A 72 -5.73 -7.17 -14.93
CA ASP A 72 -6.86 -6.45 -14.33
C ASP A 72 -7.94 -6.16 -15.38
N VAL A 73 -9.19 -6.47 -15.02
CA VAL A 73 -10.36 -6.13 -15.83
C VAL A 73 -10.76 -4.70 -15.52
N VAL A 74 -10.74 -3.85 -16.55
CA VAL A 74 -11.05 -2.43 -16.44
C VAL A 74 -12.17 -2.01 -17.36
N LYS A 75 -12.92 -0.97 -16.99
CA LYS A 75 -13.99 -0.41 -17.85
C LYS A 75 -13.46 0.19 -19.16
N LYS A 76 -12.23 0.70 -19.15
CA LYS A 76 -11.54 1.28 -20.31
C LYS A 76 -10.04 1.15 -20.09
N CYS A 77 -9.29 0.70 -21.10
CA CYS A 77 -7.84 0.66 -21.00
C CYS A 77 -7.22 2.08 -20.94
N SER A 78 -6.04 2.14 -20.33
CA SER A 78 -5.15 3.29 -20.41
C SER A 78 -4.88 3.68 -21.88
N PRO A 79 -4.72 4.98 -22.18
CA PRO A 79 -4.34 5.42 -23.53
C PRO A 79 -2.96 4.88 -23.97
N ASN A 80 -2.11 4.48 -23.03
CA ASN A 80 -0.79 3.91 -23.33
C ASN A 80 -0.82 2.40 -23.57
N CYS A 81 -1.97 1.75 -23.38
CA CYS A 81 -2.16 0.35 -23.74
C CYS A 81 -2.35 0.20 -25.25
N ARG A 82 -1.43 -0.50 -25.92
CA ARG A 82 -1.48 -0.74 -27.36
C ARG A 82 -2.46 -1.85 -27.73
N ARG A 83 -2.56 -2.88 -26.89
CA ARG A 83 -3.47 -4.02 -27.11
C ARG A 83 -4.52 -4.10 -26.01
N CYS A 84 -5.62 -3.39 -26.21
CA CYS A 84 -6.78 -3.43 -25.33
C CYS A 84 -7.81 -4.42 -25.87
N GLU A 85 -8.06 -5.51 -25.16
CA GLU A 85 -8.96 -6.58 -25.59
C GLU A 85 -10.13 -6.71 -24.62
N LYS A 86 -11.30 -7.19 -25.10
CA LYS A 86 -12.42 -7.50 -24.22
C LYS A 86 -12.02 -8.60 -23.23
N SER A 87 -12.45 -8.46 -21.98
CA SER A 87 -12.19 -9.46 -20.96
C SER A 87 -12.88 -10.78 -21.31
N PRO A 88 -12.19 -11.92 -21.24
CA PRO A 88 -12.85 -13.23 -21.32
C PRO A 88 -13.64 -13.55 -20.06
N ALA A 89 -13.41 -12.82 -18.96
CA ALA A 89 -14.09 -13.04 -17.68
C ALA A 89 -15.45 -12.34 -17.58
N GLY A 90 -15.77 -11.36 -18.44
CA GLY A 90 -17.05 -10.64 -18.41
C GLY A 90 -16.97 -9.22 -19.01
N ASP A 91 -17.71 -8.28 -18.42
CA ASP A 91 -17.88 -6.91 -18.94
C ASP A 91 -16.67 -6.02 -18.64
N GLY A 92 -15.82 -5.82 -19.64
CA GLY A 92 -14.69 -4.90 -19.54
C GLY A 92 -13.58 -5.20 -20.54
N PHE A 93 -12.40 -4.67 -20.26
CA PHE A 93 -11.22 -4.80 -21.09
C PHE A 93 -9.99 -5.16 -20.25
N VAL A 94 -9.05 -5.86 -20.87
CA VAL A 94 -7.75 -6.19 -20.29
C VAL A 94 -6.67 -5.67 -21.22
N CYS A 95 -5.66 -5.02 -20.64
CA CYS A 95 -4.49 -4.62 -21.42
C CYS A 95 -3.55 -5.81 -21.61
N ARG A 96 -3.28 -6.18 -22.86
CA ARG A 96 -2.39 -7.31 -23.21
C ARG A 96 -0.95 -6.92 -23.46
N ASP A 97 -0.58 -5.67 -23.21
CA ASP A 97 0.80 -5.27 -23.32
C ASP A 97 1.67 -6.05 -22.31
N TRP A 98 2.96 -6.17 -22.61
CA TRP A 98 3.95 -6.71 -21.68
C TRP A 98 4.96 -5.60 -21.42
N ILE A 99 5.33 -5.42 -20.16
CA ILE A 99 6.39 -4.48 -19.78
C ILE A 99 7.62 -5.26 -19.34
N VAL A 100 8.80 -4.75 -19.66
CA VAL A 100 10.07 -5.24 -19.09
C VAL A 100 10.38 -4.38 -17.88
N SER A 101 10.58 -4.99 -16.72
CA SER A 101 10.89 -4.28 -15.48
C SER A 101 11.63 -5.19 -14.52
N LEU A 102 12.69 -4.70 -13.88
CA LEU A 102 13.39 -5.45 -12.84
C LEU A 102 12.55 -5.57 -11.55
N LEU A 103 11.59 -4.66 -11.36
CA LEU A 103 10.69 -4.65 -10.23
C LEU A 103 9.31 -5.15 -10.65
N GLU A 104 8.66 -5.90 -9.76
CA GLU A 104 7.25 -6.26 -9.87
C GLU A 104 6.38 -4.99 -9.86
N PRO A 105 5.29 -4.93 -10.64
CA PRO A 105 4.35 -3.81 -10.63
C PRO A 105 3.79 -3.54 -9.23
N ARG A 106 3.50 -2.26 -8.96
CA ARG A 106 2.81 -1.86 -7.72
C ARG A 106 1.37 -2.39 -7.74
N VAL A 107 0.87 -2.76 -6.58
CA VAL A 107 -0.52 -3.23 -6.38
C VAL A 107 -1.47 -2.02 -6.30
N CYS A 108 -2.64 -2.11 -6.94
CA CYS A 108 -3.63 -1.02 -6.99
C CYS A 108 -4.42 -0.91 -5.69
N THR A 109 -4.82 -2.06 -5.16
CA THR A 109 -5.66 -2.16 -3.98
C THR A 109 -4.84 -2.76 -2.83
N PRO A 110 -4.64 -2.03 -1.73
CA PRO A 110 -3.97 -2.59 -0.55
C PRO A 110 -4.74 -3.83 -0.07
N ARG A 111 -4.07 -4.98 -0.11
CA ARG A 111 -4.58 -6.25 0.43
C ARG A 111 -4.46 -6.24 1.95
N PRO A 112 -5.09 -7.18 2.67
CA PRO A 112 -4.82 -7.39 4.10
C PRO A 112 -3.48 -8.10 4.36
N TRP A 113 -2.87 -8.67 3.32
CA TRP A 113 -1.58 -9.36 3.35
C TRP A 113 -0.64 -8.87 2.22
N ASP A 114 0.66 -9.02 2.41
CA ASP A 114 1.67 -8.59 1.42
C ASP A 114 1.86 -9.63 0.30
N CYS A 115 1.94 -10.90 0.67
CA CYS A 115 1.98 -12.08 -0.19
C CYS A 115 1.08 -13.18 0.40
N CYS A 116 0.74 -14.20 -0.37
CA CYS A 116 -0.08 -15.31 0.13
C CYS A 116 0.21 -16.64 -0.58
N ASP A 117 0.72 -17.63 0.15
CA ASP A 117 1.00 -18.97 -0.38
C ASP A 117 -0.26 -19.86 -0.48
N ASP A 118 -1.17 -19.76 0.49
CA ASP A 118 -2.40 -20.53 0.59
C ASP A 118 -3.63 -19.63 0.46
N ALA A 119 -3.74 -18.97 -0.70
CA ALA A 119 -4.88 -18.11 -0.99
C ALA A 119 -6.12 -18.94 -1.37
N VAL A 120 -7.24 -18.65 -0.70
CA VAL A 120 -8.53 -19.26 -1.01
C VAL A 120 -9.45 -18.19 -1.59
N CYS A 121 -9.94 -18.44 -2.80
CA CYS A 121 -10.73 -17.50 -3.56
C CYS A 121 -12.08 -18.11 -3.94
N VAL A 122 -13.14 -17.34 -3.76
CA VAL A 122 -14.46 -17.65 -4.30
C VAL A 122 -14.76 -16.67 -5.43
N THR A 123 -15.11 -17.21 -6.59
CA THR A 123 -15.43 -16.44 -7.78
C THR A 123 -16.94 -16.45 -7.95
N PHE A 124 -17.59 -15.33 -7.65
CA PHE A 124 -19.02 -15.14 -7.89
C PHE A 124 -19.29 -14.29 -9.15
N ASP A 125 -18.36 -13.41 -9.52
CA ASP A 125 -18.36 -12.51 -10.68
C ASP A 125 -16.95 -12.49 -11.32
N ASP A 126 -16.68 -11.54 -12.23
CA ASP A 126 -15.38 -11.36 -12.93
C ASP A 126 -14.17 -11.16 -12.00
N ILE A 127 -14.37 -10.62 -10.79
CA ILE A 127 -13.32 -10.39 -9.78
C ILE A 127 -13.59 -11.26 -8.55
N PRO A 128 -12.63 -12.10 -8.10
CA PRO A 128 -12.86 -12.99 -6.98
C PRO A 128 -12.88 -12.24 -5.65
N THR A 129 -13.49 -12.86 -4.64
CA THR A 129 -13.27 -12.50 -3.25
C THR A 129 -12.35 -13.54 -2.62
N CYS A 130 -11.18 -13.12 -2.16
CA CYS A 130 -10.14 -14.00 -1.61
C CYS A 130 -9.90 -13.73 -0.13
N TRP A 131 -9.38 -14.73 0.58
CA TRP A 131 -8.74 -14.60 1.89
C TRP A 131 -7.43 -15.41 1.89
N CYS A 132 -6.49 -15.02 2.73
CA CYS A 132 -5.23 -15.74 2.85
C CYS A 132 -5.28 -16.71 4.04
N ALA A 133 -5.04 -18.00 3.79
CA ALA A 133 -5.03 -19.02 4.82
C ALA A 133 -3.62 -19.25 5.42
N ASP A 134 -2.64 -18.43 5.05
CA ASP A 134 -1.29 -18.49 5.60
C ASP A 134 -1.31 -18.35 7.12
N LYS A 135 -0.46 -19.15 7.76
CA LYS A 135 -0.16 -19.05 9.18
C LYS A 135 1.18 -18.35 9.30
N VAL A 136 1.17 -17.14 9.84
CA VAL A 136 2.34 -16.26 9.90
C VAL A 136 2.77 -16.02 11.34
N GLU A 137 4.04 -15.74 11.57
CA GLU A 137 4.54 -15.36 12.91
C GLU A 137 3.91 -14.04 13.38
N LYS A 138 3.54 -13.16 12.45
CA LYS A 138 2.88 -11.87 12.72
C LYS A 138 2.03 -11.45 11.52
N CYS A 139 0.80 -11.01 11.77
CA CYS A 139 -0.02 -10.46 10.69
C CYS A 139 0.54 -9.12 10.18
N PRO A 140 0.37 -8.83 8.88
CA PRO A 140 0.67 -7.52 8.31
C PRO A 140 -0.18 -6.39 8.92
N SER A 141 0.32 -5.16 8.93
CA SER A 141 -0.35 -4.00 9.57
C SER A 141 -1.69 -3.61 8.93
N ASN A 142 -1.91 -4.09 7.71
CA ASN A 142 -3.07 -3.92 6.86
C ASN A 142 -4.16 -4.99 7.13
N CYS A 143 -3.85 -6.04 7.89
CA CYS A 143 -4.83 -6.99 8.38
C CYS A 143 -5.60 -6.39 9.56
N LYS A 144 -6.95 -6.35 9.46
CA LYS A 144 -7.81 -5.81 10.52
C LYS A 144 -8.11 -6.85 11.59
N GLU A 145 -8.37 -8.09 11.19
CA GLU A 145 -8.70 -9.19 12.07
C GLU A 145 -7.60 -10.26 12.06
N CYS A 146 -6.63 -10.09 12.95
CA CYS A 146 -5.52 -11.02 13.16
C CYS A 146 -5.78 -11.89 14.39
N VAL A 147 -5.90 -13.20 14.20
CA VAL A 147 -6.22 -14.14 15.28
C VAL A 147 -5.09 -15.13 15.52
N LEU A 148 -4.88 -15.50 16.79
CA LEU A 148 -3.94 -16.55 17.15
C LEU A 148 -4.49 -17.92 16.69
N VAL A 149 -3.65 -18.72 16.04
CA VAL A 149 -3.99 -20.08 15.66
C VAL A 149 -3.97 -20.96 16.91
N GLU A 150 -5.11 -21.56 17.24
CA GLU A 150 -5.23 -22.44 18.39
C GLU A 150 -4.22 -23.60 18.34
N LYS A 151 -3.59 -23.88 19.48
CA LYS A 151 -2.62 -24.98 19.66
C LYS A 151 -1.42 -24.92 18.72
N SER A 152 -1.06 -23.72 18.25
CA SER A 152 0.21 -23.50 17.54
C SER A 152 1.36 -23.34 18.54
N ASP A 153 2.43 -24.12 18.35
CA ASP A 153 3.71 -23.97 19.05
C ASP A 153 4.86 -24.14 18.02
N PRO A 154 5.58 -23.07 17.65
CA PRO A 154 5.47 -21.71 18.19
C PRO A 154 4.14 -21.01 17.81
N PRO A 155 3.76 -19.93 18.51
CA PRO A 155 2.55 -19.17 18.21
C PRO A 155 2.53 -18.65 16.76
N HIS A 156 1.48 -18.98 16.03
CA HIS A 156 1.21 -18.45 14.69
C HIS A 156 -0.13 -17.72 14.66
N TYR A 157 -0.30 -16.83 13.70
CA TYR A 157 -1.49 -16.02 13.51
C TYR A 157 -2.05 -16.19 12.09
N SER A 158 -3.35 -15.99 11.95
CA SER A 158 -4.04 -15.97 10.66
C SER A 158 -4.83 -14.67 10.50
N CYS A 159 -4.76 -14.10 9.31
CA CYS A 159 -5.58 -12.95 8.95
C CYS A 159 -6.94 -13.42 8.44
N LEU A 160 -8.04 -12.96 9.05
CA LEU A 160 -9.40 -13.35 8.67
C LEU A 160 -10.07 -12.40 7.67
N ASP A 161 -9.40 -11.30 7.32
CA ASP A 161 -9.91 -10.32 6.38
C ASP A 161 -10.24 -10.95 5.02
N ARG A 162 -11.42 -10.62 4.49
CA ARG A 162 -11.80 -10.94 3.11
C ARG A 162 -11.48 -9.75 2.22
N PHE A 163 -10.89 -10.05 1.07
CA PHE A 163 -10.47 -9.07 0.09
C PHE A 163 -11.21 -9.27 -1.22
N HIS A 164 -11.86 -8.21 -1.72
CA HIS A 164 -12.43 -8.22 -3.06
C HIS A 164 -11.36 -7.84 -4.08
N GLY A 165 -10.80 -8.85 -4.74
CA GLY A 165 -9.63 -8.76 -5.61
C GLY A 165 -8.79 -10.03 -5.53
N TYR A 166 -7.79 -10.10 -6.41
CA TYR A 166 -6.88 -11.24 -6.49
C TYR A 166 -5.93 -11.29 -5.28
N PRO A 167 -5.44 -12.48 -4.90
CA PRO A 167 -4.64 -12.64 -3.69
C PRO A 167 -3.24 -12.04 -3.80
N GLY A 168 -2.79 -11.72 -5.02
CA GLY A 168 -1.46 -11.21 -5.35
C GLY A 168 -0.35 -12.28 -5.33
N PRO A 169 0.92 -11.91 -5.15
CA PRO A 169 2.04 -12.83 -5.29
C PRO A 169 2.10 -13.88 -4.19
N LYS A 170 2.74 -15.01 -4.52
CA LYS A 170 3.17 -16.03 -3.56
C LYS A 170 4.30 -15.48 -2.69
N CYS A 171 4.33 -15.87 -1.42
CA CYS A 171 5.44 -15.57 -0.53
C CYS A 171 6.68 -16.38 -0.90
N THR A 172 6.46 -17.64 -1.29
CA THR A 172 7.52 -18.54 -1.72
C THR A 172 7.69 -18.45 -3.24
N PRO A 173 8.86 -18.05 -3.76
CA PRO A 173 9.11 -18.04 -5.21
C PRO A 173 9.08 -19.46 -5.78
N TRP A 174 8.54 -19.64 -6.99
CA TRP A 174 8.37 -20.95 -7.65
C TRP A 174 9.68 -21.75 -7.87
N ILE A 175 10.86 -21.12 -7.68
CA ILE A 175 12.18 -21.72 -7.89
C ILE A 175 12.68 -22.48 -6.65
N SER A 176 11.99 -22.42 -5.50
CA SER A 176 12.47 -23.03 -4.25
C SER A 176 12.30 -24.56 -4.14
N LYS A 177 11.78 -25.24 -5.19
CA LYS A 177 11.72 -26.70 -5.24
C LYS A 177 12.81 -27.28 -6.14
N ASP A 178 14.07 -27.12 -5.77
CA ASP A 178 15.16 -27.96 -6.26
C ASP A 178 16.15 -28.25 -5.12
N ASN A 179 15.96 -29.44 -4.52
CA ASN A 179 16.84 -30.24 -3.63
C ASN A 179 17.41 -29.63 -2.34
#